data_AF-A0AAP3SJL6-F1
#
_entry.id   AF-A0AAP3SJL6-F1
#
_cell.length_a   1.000
_cell.length_b   1.000
_cell.length_c   1.000
_cell.angle_alpha   90.00
_cell.angle_beta   90.00
_cell.angle_gamma   90.00
#
_symmetry.space_group_name_H-M   'P 1'
#
loop_
_entity.id
_entity.type
_entity.pdbx_description
1 polymer ?
#
loop_
_entity_poly.entity_id
_entity_poly.type
_entity_poly.pdbx_seq_one_letter_code
_entity_poly.pdbx_strand_id
1 'polypeptide(L)'
;CSVLNKLTLQKSKIKMKYSKKKYNYYSDDERMSYIREYLSSPESKSEFCKRHGFCAKLLTYWLNKYQIEDKDMGRSSKPVNSDAIDSSISELQKELSLLRAENRKLHRALADESLRHEACEELINLAESTYHIKVRKNSDAK
;
A
#
# COMPACT_ATOMS: atom_id res chain seq x y z
N CYS A 1 -56.53 43.29 -31.89
CA CYS A 1 -56.23 42.58 -33.15
C CYS A 1 -55.21 43.40 -33.92
N SER A 2 -53.92 43.01 -33.86
CA SER A 2 -53.21 42.31 -34.97
C SER A 2 -52.80 43.32 -36.06
N VAL A 3 -51.54 43.49 -36.48
CA VAL A 3 -50.52 42.48 -36.75
C VAL A 3 -49.13 43.15 -36.76
N LEU A 4 -48.17 42.39 -36.25
CA LEU A 4 -46.72 42.40 -36.43
C LEU A 4 -46.13 43.36 -37.48
N ASN A 5 -45.20 44.17 -36.98
CA ASN A 5 -44.22 44.93 -37.72
C ASN A 5 -43.19 43.98 -38.37
N LYS A 6 -43.06 44.05 -39.70
CA LYS A 6 -42.02 43.37 -40.48
C LYS A 6 -40.78 44.28 -40.53
N LEU A 7 -39.76 44.01 -39.73
CA LEU A 7 -38.41 44.48 -40.03
C LEU A 7 -37.40 43.34 -39.85
N THR A 8 -36.82 43.00 -40.99
CA THR A 8 -35.79 42.02 -41.27
C THR A 8 -34.55 42.22 -40.38
N LEU A 9 -34.28 41.26 -39.48
CA LEU A 9 -32.99 41.17 -38.79
C LEU A 9 -31.93 40.61 -39.75
N GLN A 10 -30.98 41.47 -40.07
CA GLN A 10 -29.69 41.15 -40.65
C GLN A 10 -29.00 40.07 -39.78
N LYS A 11 -28.98 38.81 -40.27
CA LYS A 11 -28.33 37.70 -39.56
C LYS A 11 -26.81 37.84 -39.65
N SER A 12 -26.20 38.57 -38.71
CA SER A 12 -24.79 38.43 -38.41
C SER A 12 -24.54 37.01 -37.88
N LYS A 13 -23.80 36.20 -38.65
CA LYS A 13 -23.33 34.88 -38.22
C LYS A 13 -22.34 35.05 -37.06
N ILE A 14 -22.84 35.08 -35.83
CA ILE A 14 -22.02 34.90 -34.64
C ILE A 14 -21.48 33.47 -34.71
N LYS A 15 -20.21 33.31 -35.07
CA LYS A 15 -19.49 32.04 -34.87
C LYS A 15 -19.47 31.78 -33.37
N MET A 16 -20.32 30.87 -32.89
CA MET A 16 -20.14 30.31 -31.56
C MET A 16 -18.77 29.63 -31.52
N LYS A 17 -17.83 30.22 -30.78
CA LYS A 17 -16.64 29.49 -30.33
C LYS A 17 -17.11 28.47 -29.31
N TYR A 18 -17.17 27.20 -29.72
CA TYR A 18 -17.28 26.09 -28.78
C TYR A 18 -15.96 26.01 -27.99
N SER A 19 -15.87 26.73 -26.89
CA SER A 19 -14.88 26.38 -25.86
C SER A 19 -15.26 25.00 -25.36
N LYS A 20 -14.40 23.99 -25.58
CA LYS A 20 -14.55 22.66 -25.00
C LYS A 20 -14.84 22.84 -23.51
N LYS A 21 -16.03 22.43 -23.05
CA LYS A 21 -16.40 22.46 -21.64
C LYS A 21 -15.29 21.74 -20.84
N LYS A 22 -14.70 22.40 -19.85
CA LYS A 22 -13.74 21.77 -18.93
C LYS A 22 -14.47 20.60 -18.26
N TYR A 23 -14.09 19.37 -18.58
CA TYR A 23 -14.78 18.14 -18.16
C TYR A 23 -14.55 17.79 -16.67
N ASN A 24 -14.10 18.75 -15.85
CA ASN A 24 -13.90 18.58 -14.42
C ASN A 24 -14.22 19.88 -13.70
N TYR A 25 -15.25 19.85 -12.86
CA TYR A 25 -15.68 20.97 -12.03
C TYR A 25 -14.67 21.29 -10.92
N TYR A 26 -13.90 20.29 -10.47
CA TYR A 26 -12.86 20.43 -9.45
C TYR A 26 -11.49 20.01 -10.00
N SER A 27 -10.47 20.83 -9.78
CA SER A 27 -9.05 20.52 -9.95
C SER A 27 -8.57 19.49 -8.92
N ASP A 28 -7.42 18.86 -9.17
CA ASP A 28 -6.85 17.89 -8.22
C ASP A 28 -6.46 18.55 -6.89
N ASP A 29 -6.00 19.80 -6.91
CA ASP A 29 -5.68 20.58 -5.70
C ASP A 29 -6.92 20.86 -4.86
N GLU A 30 -8.03 21.26 -5.49
CA GLU A 30 -9.30 21.48 -4.79
C GLU A 30 -9.80 20.19 -4.13
N ARG A 31 -9.74 19.06 -4.84
CA ARG A 31 -10.13 17.75 -4.29
C ARG A 31 -9.27 17.37 -3.09
N MET A 32 -7.96 17.56 -3.21
CA MET A 32 -7.03 17.23 -2.13
C MET A 32 -7.23 18.14 -0.92
N SER A 33 -7.54 19.42 -1.13
CA SER A 33 -7.91 20.35 -0.07
C SER A 33 -9.15 19.88 0.69
N TYR A 34 -10.22 19.51 -0.03
CA TYR A 34 -11.43 18.99 0.60
C TYR A 34 -11.21 17.66 1.33
N ILE A 35 -10.39 16.75 0.80
CA ILE A 35 -10.07 15.49 1.48
C ILE A 35 -9.32 15.76 2.79
N ARG A 36 -8.31 16.63 2.78
CA ARG A 36 -7.54 16.97 3.98
C ARG A 36 -8.40 17.63 5.05
N GLU A 37 -9.26 18.57 4.64
CA GLU A 37 -10.20 19.21 5.56
C GLU A 37 -11.19 18.19 6.14
N TYR A 38 -11.76 17.31 5.30
CA TYR A 38 -12.66 16.25 5.74
C TYR A 38 -12.01 15.34 6.78
N LEU A 39 -10.78 14.85 6.52
CA LEU A 39 -10.08 13.95 7.43
C LEU A 39 -9.69 14.62 8.76
N SER A 40 -9.46 15.94 8.73
CA SER A 40 -9.10 16.73 9.92
C SER A 40 -10.31 17.21 10.72
N SER A 41 -11.49 17.28 10.09
CA SER A 41 -12.74 17.68 10.73
C SER A 41 -13.29 16.56 11.62
N PRO A 42 -14.04 16.86 12.70
CA PRO A 42 -14.82 15.86 13.42
C PRO A 42 -16.15 15.49 12.74
N GLU A 43 -16.55 16.21 11.69
CA GLU A 43 -17.84 16.03 11.03
C GLU A 43 -17.96 14.68 10.31
N SER A 44 -19.17 14.14 10.27
CA SER A 44 -19.48 13.00 9.40
C SER A 44 -19.35 13.39 7.93
N LYS A 45 -19.16 12.38 7.07
CA LYS A 45 -19.16 12.60 5.61
C LYS A 45 -20.37 13.38 5.10
N SER A 46 -21.56 13.13 5.65
CA SER A 46 -22.81 13.78 5.23
C SER A 46 -22.82 15.27 5.57
N GLU A 47 -22.43 15.62 6.80
CA GLU A 47 -22.38 17.00 7.28
C GLU A 47 -21.35 17.83 6.50
N PHE A 48 -20.15 17.27 6.32
CA PHE A 48 -19.08 17.90 5.55
C PHE A 48 -19.53 18.18 4.11
N CYS A 49 -20.07 17.17 3.42
CA CYS A 49 -20.56 17.28 2.06
C CYS A 49 -21.69 18.31 1.92
N LYS A 50 -22.63 18.35 2.88
CA LYS A 50 -23.72 19.33 2.93
C LYS A 50 -23.18 20.76 3.10
N ARG A 51 -22.16 20.96 3.94
CA ARG A 51 -21.51 22.26 4.17
C ARG A 51 -20.78 22.77 2.93
N HIS A 52 -20.12 21.88 2.18
CA HIS A 52 -19.35 22.23 0.98
C HIS A 52 -20.12 22.14 -0.34
N GLY A 53 -21.40 21.75 -0.32
CA GLY A 53 -22.27 21.79 -1.49
C GLY A 53 -22.02 20.68 -2.52
N PHE A 54 -21.48 19.53 -2.12
CA PHE A 54 -21.36 18.35 -2.98
C PHE A 54 -21.89 17.08 -2.32
N CYS A 55 -22.05 16.00 -3.08
CA CYS A 55 -22.62 14.76 -2.56
C CYS A 55 -21.54 13.86 -1.94
N ALA A 56 -21.90 13.08 -0.91
CA ALA A 56 -21.00 12.12 -0.26
C ALA A 56 -20.41 11.07 -1.21
N LYS A 57 -21.14 10.74 -2.29
CA LYS A 57 -20.63 9.84 -3.35
C LYS A 57 -19.44 10.44 -4.08
N LEU A 58 -19.42 11.76 -4.30
CA LEU A 58 -18.31 12.44 -4.95
C LEU A 58 -17.05 12.43 -4.08
N LEU A 59 -17.20 12.69 -2.78
CA LEU A 59 -16.09 12.58 -1.83
C LEU A 59 -15.56 11.15 -1.73
N THR A 60 -16.47 10.17 -1.70
CA THR A 60 -16.09 8.74 -1.68
C THR A 60 -15.34 8.36 -2.96
N TYR A 61 -15.77 8.87 -4.12
CA TYR A 61 -15.04 8.69 -5.37
C TYR A 61 -13.62 9.28 -5.30
N TRP A 62 -13.43 10.45 -4.71
CA TRP A 62 -12.09 11.03 -4.54
C TRP A 62 -11.23 10.20 -3.59
N LEU A 63 -11.75 9.83 -2.42
CA LEU A 63 -11.04 8.96 -1.47
C LEU A 63 -10.57 7.66 -2.14
N ASN A 64 -11.46 6.99 -2.89
CA ASN A 64 -11.11 5.78 -3.64
C ASN A 64 -10.10 6.05 -4.76
N LYS A 65 -10.27 7.14 -5.52
CA LYS A 65 -9.38 7.52 -6.62
C LYS A 65 -7.94 7.73 -6.13
N TYR A 66 -7.78 8.33 -4.95
CA TYR A 66 -6.49 8.60 -4.33
C TYR A 66 -6.05 7.52 -3.32
N GLN A 67 -6.82 6.43 -3.16
CA GLN A 67 -6.56 5.32 -2.24
C GLN A 67 -6.37 5.79 -0.78
N ILE A 68 -7.20 6.74 -0.36
CA ILE A 68 -7.19 7.30 0.98
C ILE A 68 -8.30 6.66 1.80
N GLU A 69 -7.95 6.14 2.97
CA GLU A 69 -8.90 5.53 3.89
C GLU A 69 -9.87 6.57 4.46
N ASP A 70 -11.13 6.18 4.53
CA ASP A 70 -12.17 6.99 5.12
C ASP A 70 -12.16 6.85 6.65
N LYS A 71 -12.08 7.97 7.38
CA LYS A 71 -12.13 7.98 8.85
C LYS A 71 -13.44 7.39 9.41
N ASP A 72 -14.52 7.42 8.62
CA ASP A 72 -15.83 6.88 9.03
C ASP A 72 -15.95 5.36 8.76
N MET A 73 -15.08 4.76 7.92
CA MET A 73 -15.11 3.32 7.64
C MET A 73 -14.66 2.47 8.83
N GLY A 74 -13.85 3.02 9.74
CA GLY A 74 -13.50 2.35 11.01
C GLY A 74 -14.65 2.28 12.01
N ARG A 75 -15.77 2.97 11.75
CA ARG A 75 -16.94 3.02 12.65
C ARG A 75 -18.04 2.02 12.29
N SER A 76 -17.99 1.45 11.09
CA SER A 76 -18.99 0.51 10.58
C SER A 76 -18.35 -0.81 10.14
N SER A 77 -17.56 -1.43 11.02
CA SER A 77 -17.31 -2.86 10.90
C SER A 77 -18.55 -3.59 11.39
N LYS A 78 -19.41 -4.05 10.46
CA LYS A 78 -20.26 -5.21 10.75
C LYS A 78 -19.36 -6.31 11.33
N PRO A 79 -19.79 -7.12 12.32
CA PRO A 79 -18.99 -8.24 12.77
C PRO A 79 -18.85 -9.21 11.60
N VAL A 80 -17.70 -9.16 10.92
CA VAL A 80 -17.29 -10.17 9.96
C VAL A 80 -16.88 -11.35 10.83
N ASN A 81 -17.66 -12.44 10.79
CA ASN A 81 -17.47 -13.72 11.49
C ASN A 81 -16.20 -13.78 12.36
N SER A 82 -16.27 -13.22 13.58
CA SER A 82 -15.11 -13.08 14.49
C SER A 82 -14.40 -14.41 14.68
N ASP A 83 -15.17 -15.49 14.86
CA ASP A 83 -14.64 -16.82 15.14
C ASP A 83 -13.75 -17.37 14.02
N ALA A 84 -14.06 -17.06 12.75
CA ALA A 84 -13.26 -17.52 11.62
C ALA A 84 -11.94 -16.73 11.52
N ILE A 85 -11.98 -15.44 11.84
CA ILE A 85 -10.80 -14.57 11.87
C ILE A 85 -9.92 -14.96 13.05
N ASP A 86 -10.49 -15.17 14.23
CA ASP A 86 -9.78 -15.56 15.44
C ASP A 86 -9.11 -16.93 15.29
N SER A 87 -9.78 -17.89 14.64
CA SER A 87 -9.19 -19.19 14.28
C SER A 87 -8.00 -19.03 13.34
N SER A 88 -8.13 -18.22 12.29
CA SER A 88 -7.04 -17.96 11.33
C SER A 88 -5.86 -17.26 11.99
N ILE A 89 -6.09 -16.29 12.88
CA ILE A 89 -5.04 -15.61 13.63
C ILE A 89 -4.32 -16.62 14.55
N SER A 90 -5.05 -17.47 15.25
CA SER A 90 -4.47 -18.50 16.12
C SER A 90 -3.60 -19.50 15.34
N GLU A 91 -4.05 -19.92 14.16
CA GLU A 91 -3.29 -20.84 13.30
C GLU A 91 -1.99 -20.19 12.79
N LEU A 92 -2.06 -18.94 12.32
CA LEU A 92 -0.88 -18.18 11.90
C LEU A 92 0.12 -17.95 13.04
N GLN A 93 -0.36 -17.68 14.26
CA GLN A 93 0.50 -17.53 15.43
C GLN A 93 1.22 -18.84 15.77
N LYS A 94 0.53 -19.97 15.66
CA LYS A 94 1.10 -21.30 15.87
C LYS A 94 2.18 -21.59 14.83
N GLU A 95 1.90 -21.37 13.54
CA GLU A 95 2.87 -21.57 12.45
C GLU A 95 4.12 -20.69 12.66
N LEU A 96 3.91 -19.41 12.97
CA LEU A 96 5.00 -18.47 13.23
C LEU A 96 5.85 -18.89 14.44
N SER A 97 5.24 -19.49 15.47
CA SER A 97 5.98 -20.04 16.61
C SER A 97 6.87 -21.23 16.22
N LEU A 98 6.37 -22.13 15.36
CA LEU A 98 7.08 -23.30 14.86
C LEU A 98 8.26 -22.89 13.96
N LEU A 99 8.01 -21.99 13.01
CA LEU A 99 9.04 -21.44 12.13
C LEU A 99 10.16 -20.77 12.92
N ARG A 100 9.82 -19.96 13.94
CA ARG A 100 10.82 -19.35 14.82
C ARG A 100 11.63 -20.38 15.61
N ALA A 101 11.00 -21.48 16.05
CA ALA A 101 11.69 -22.55 16.76
C ALA A 101 12.65 -23.32 15.85
N GLU A 102 12.21 -23.66 14.64
CA GLU A 102 13.04 -24.31 13.63
C GLU A 102 14.21 -23.43 13.21
N ASN A 103 13.97 -22.14 12.96
CA ASN A 103 15.01 -21.19 12.60
C ASN A 103 16.09 -21.09 13.70
N ARG A 104 15.70 -21.06 14.98
CA ARG A 104 16.66 -21.14 16.10
C ARG A 104 17.44 -22.45 16.12
N LYS A 105 16.79 -23.59 15.82
CA LYS A 105 17.46 -24.89 15.74
C LYS A 105 18.49 -24.92 14.62
N LEU A 106 18.13 -24.42 13.43
CA LEU A 106 19.02 -24.35 12.27
C LEU A 106 20.23 -23.45 12.54
N HIS A 107 20.03 -22.27 13.16
CA HIS A 107 21.14 -21.40 13.54
C HIS A 107 22.11 -22.07 14.52
N ARG A 108 21.61 -22.84 15.49
CA ARG A 108 22.48 -23.60 16.41
C ARG A 108 23.25 -24.69 15.70
N ALA A 109 22.60 -25.47 14.83
CA ALA A 109 23.26 -26.52 14.06
C ALA A 109 24.34 -25.94 13.14
N LEU A 110 24.05 -24.79 12.51
CA LEU A 110 25.03 -24.09 11.69
C LEU A 110 26.22 -23.62 12.51
N ALA A 111 26.00 -23.02 13.68
CA ALA A 111 27.08 -22.57 14.55
C ALA A 111 27.95 -23.74 15.06
N ASP A 112 27.35 -24.87 15.40
CA ASP A 112 28.07 -26.08 15.82
C ASP A 112 28.92 -26.65 14.67
N GLU A 113 28.36 -26.73 13.46
CA GLU A 113 29.10 -27.21 12.30
C GLU A 113 30.23 -26.26 11.89
N SER A 114 30.00 -24.93 11.94
CA SER A 114 31.05 -23.94 11.72
C SER A 114 32.18 -24.08 12.72
N LEU A 115 31.88 -24.23 14.01
CA LEU A 115 32.90 -24.42 15.05
C LEU A 115 33.69 -25.73 14.85
N ARG A 116 33.00 -26.83 14.49
CA ARG A 116 33.65 -28.09 14.15
C ARG A 116 34.58 -27.94 12.95
N HIS A 117 34.13 -27.25 11.91
CA HIS A 117 34.93 -27.01 10.71
C HIS A 117 36.17 -26.17 11.05
N GLU A 118 36.01 -25.07 11.79
CA GLU A 118 37.11 -24.23 12.25
C GLU A 118 38.13 -25.03 13.08
N ALA A 119 37.67 -25.84 14.04
CA ALA A 119 38.55 -26.68 14.85
C ALA A 119 39.33 -27.69 13.99
N CYS A 120 38.70 -28.28 12.96
CA CYS A 120 39.38 -29.16 12.01
C CYS A 120 40.44 -28.41 11.20
N GLU A 121 40.13 -27.21 10.70
CA GLU A 121 41.08 -26.39 9.95
C GLU A 121 42.29 -25.99 10.81
N GLU A 122 42.07 -25.66 12.09
CA GLU A 122 43.15 -25.36 13.04
C GLU A 122 44.05 -26.58 13.31
N LEU A 123 43.48 -27.78 13.44
CA LEU A 123 44.27 -29.01 13.58
C LEU A 123 45.12 -29.28 12.33
N ILE A 124 44.56 -29.04 11.14
CA ILE A 124 45.30 -29.14 9.88
C ILE A 124 46.45 -28.12 9.85
N ASN A 125 46.17 -26.86 10.20
CA ASN A 125 47.18 -25.79 10.26
C ASN A 125 48.32 -26.14 11.23
N LEU A 126 47.99 -26.67 12.40
CA LEU A 126 48.98 -27.09 13.39
C LEU A 126 49.86 -28.24 12.87
N ALA A 127 49.25 -29.24 12.22
CA ALA A 127 49.98 -30.38 11.65
C ALA A 127 50.94 -29.94 10.52
N GLU A 128 50.46 -29.09 9.61
CA GLU A 128 51.25 -28.57 8.49
C GLU A 128 52.40 -27.67 8.97
N SER A 129 52.17 -26.83 9.99
CA SER A 129 53.19 -25.92 10.52
C SER A 129 54.24 -26.61 11.41
N THR A 130 53.83 -27.59 12.22
CA THR A 130 54.71 -28.24 13.21
C THR A 130 55.50 -29.41 12.62
N TYR A 131 54.83 -30.23 11.81
CA TYR A 131 55.41 -31.48 11.30
C TYR A 131 55.73 -31.42 9.81
N HIS A 132 55.37 -30.35 9.11
CA HIS A 132 55.58 -30.17 7.67
C HIS A 132 54.98 -31.30 6.80
N ILE A 133 53.93 -31.92 7.32
CA ILE A 133 53.16 -32.95 6.60
C ILE A 133 52.03 -32.25 5.87
N LYS A 134 51.93 -32.48 4.55
CA LYS A 134 50.88 -31.90 3.72
C LYS A 134 49.59 -32.69 3.84
N VAL A 135 48.60 -32.13 4.54
CA VAL A 135 47.31 -32.80 4.79
C VAL A 135 46.28 -32.38 3.75
N ARG A 136 46.29 -31.11 3.31
CA ARG A 136 45.36 -30.62 2.28
C ARG A 136 45.73 -31.16 0.90
N LYS A 137 44.73 -31.58 0.11
CA LYS A 137 44.90 -31.91 -1.31
C LYS A 137 45.18 -30.64 -2.10
N ASN A 138 46.12 -30.72 -3.04
CA ASN A 138 46.33 -29.65 -4.03
C ASN A 138 45.13 -29.60 -4.96
N SER A 139 44.59 -28.41 -5.19
CA SER A 139 43.57 -28.15 -6.22
C SER A 139 44.10 -28.25 -7.66
N ASP A 140 45.39 -28.54 -7.85
CA ASP A 140 46.06 -28.64 -9.18
C ASP A 140 45.82 -29.97 -9.92
N ALA A 141 44.74 -30.69 -9.62
CA ALA A 141 44.31 -31.80 -10.48
C ALA A 141 43.55 -31.21 -11.68
N LYS A 142 44.28 -30.96 -12.76
CA LYS A 142 43.79 -30.49 -14.05
C LYS A 142 43.23 -31.63 -14.90
#